data_AF-A0A2T6FZY3-F1
#
_entry.id   AF-A0A2T6FZY3-F1
#
_cell.length_a   1.000
_cell.length_b   1.000
_cell.length_c   1.000
_cell.angle_alpha   90.00
_cell.angle_beta   90.00
_cell.angle_gamma   90.00
#
_symmetry.space_group_name_H-M   'P 1'
#
loop_
_entity.id
_entity.type
_entity.pdbx_description
1 polymer ?
#
loop_
_entity_poly.entity_id
_entity_poly.type
_entity_poly.pdbx_seq_one_letter_code
_entity_poly.pdbx_strand_id
1 'polypeptide(L)'
;MLPDFVVLPKDEQIQIEENGMMQMDRDLFEAMNSSANKLKRIAEENKEPTLVDKFFANKYVKAALKTMLFIMAAVFCVLLFLYLLMGGMVFLMLDTIFKQLTSQEKRVQEELAIHLKTKYQEEFRIEKVEYNGTIDHYDVEVRSAAKPDYKIRVSVSEKNKRYLFKDDYVQAFWNDALKETVYPKLKELLPKEKYRITQVSDYHSIYGEFPDENELIFGPNYISFQEAVDRQLLYLDIRYERLEEGTAVGDELKNVHEMVGLAKNFRINRMWIEVRSNKDRRELSCRINDANSIASMVDLEKVCD
;
A
#
# COMPACT_ATOMS: atom_id res chain seq x y z
N MET A 1 -33.33 19.25 -12.75
CA MET A 1 -34.16 18.02 -12.77
C MET A 1 -33.78 17.17 -11.56
N LEU A 2 -34.58 17.32 -10.52
CA LEU A 2 -34.82 16.42 -9.38
C LEU A 2 -36.13 16.97 -8.79
N PRO A 3 -37.26 16.23 -8.80
CA PRO A 3 -38.50 16.75 -8.26
C PRO A 3 -38.60 16.47 -6.76
N ASP A 4 -39.05 17.50 -6.04
CA ASP A 4 -39.44 17.48 -4.64
C ASP A 4 -40.63 16.53 -4.41
N PHE A 5 -40.54 15.74 -3.33
CA PHE A 5 -41.66 14.95 -2.84
C PHE A 5 -42.65 15.85 -2.10
N VAL A 6 -43.85 15.99 -2.66
CA VAL A 6 -45.02 16.57 -2.00
C VAL A 6 -45.73 15.46 -1.22
N VAL A 7 -45.83 15.62 0.10
CA VAL A 7 -46.66 14.79 0.99
C VAL A 7 -48.10 15.29 0.91
N LEU A 8 -49.06 14.41 0.62
CA LEU A 8 -50.50 14.69 0.74
C LEU A 8 -51.11 13.88 1.91
N PRO A 9 -52.14 14.41 2.58
CA PRO A 9 -52.64 13.94 3.88
C PRO A 9 -53.56 12.72 3.78
N LYS A 10 -53.66 11.99 4.90
CA LYS A 10 -54.07 10.59 5.00
C LYS A 10 -55.57 10.34 5.23
N ASP A 11 -56.44 11.31 4.97
CA ASP A 11 -57.81 11.26 5.52
C ASP A 11 -58.95 11.19 4.48
N GLU A 12 -58.68 10.84 3.22
CA GLU A 12 -59.71 10.87 2.16
C GLU A 12 -59.84 9.59 1.31
N GLN A 13 -59.50 8.41 1.85
CA GLN A 13 -59.76 7.12 1.18
C GLN A 13 -60.57 6.11 2.01
N ILE A 14 -61.21 6.54 3.09
CA ILE A 14 -62.11 5.66 3.85
C ILE A 14 -63.54 6.17 3.64
N GLN A 15 -64.17 5.84 2.50
CA GLN A 15 -65.65 5.79 2.46
C GLN A 15 -66.32 5.17 1.22
N ILE A 16 -65.62 4.44 0.35
CA ILE A 16 -66.29 3.78 -0.79
C ILE A 16 -65.74 2.36 -0.91
N GLU A 17 -66.45 1.42 -0.28
CA GLU A 17 -66.54 -0.05 -0.55
C GLU A 17 -66.83 -0.88 0.72
N GLU A 18 -67.35 -0.27 1.77
CA GLU A 18 -68.01 -1.01 2.85
C GLU A 18 -69.49 -1.20 2.46
N ASN A 19 -69.78 -2.18 1.60
CA ASN A 19 -71.05 -2.93 1.51
C ASN A 19 -71.15 -3.68 0.18
N GLY A 20 -70.63 -4.91 0.13
CA GLY A 20 -71.03 -5.84 -0.94
C GLY A 20 -70.02 -6.90 -1.37
N MET A 21 -69.32 -7.61 -0.47
CA MET A 21 -68.61 -8.84 -0.87
C MET A 21 -68.18 -9.78 0.28
N MET A 22 -68.88 -9.80 1.42
CA MET A 22 -68.42 -10.51 2.63
C MET A 22 -69.31 -11.65 3.11
N GLN A 23 -69.84 -12.47 2.20
CA GLN A 23 -70.58 -13.68 2.62
C GLN A 23 -70.39 -14.92 1.75
N MET A 24 -70.09 -14.78 0.45
CA MET A 24 -69.98 -15.95 -0.44
C MET A 24 -68.62 -16.69 -0.36
N ASP A 25 -67.53 -16.03 0.07
CA ASP A 25 -66.19 -16.64 0.16
C ASP A 25 -65.94 -17.43 1.46
N ARG A 26 -66.71 -17.16 2.53
CA ARG A 26 -66.50 -17.80 3.83
C ARG A 26 -67.03 -19.23 3.88
N ASP A 27 -68.19 -19.47 3.26
CA ASP A 27 -68.83 -20.78 3.22
C ASP A 27 -68.04 -21.78 2.35
N LEU A 28 -67.41 -21.30 1.26
CA LEU A 28 -66.57 -22.12 0.40
C LEU A 28 -65.25 -22.52 1.10
N PHE A 29 -64.66 -21.60 1.87
CA PHE A 29 -63.44 -21.85 2.64
C PHE A 29 -63.67 -22.85 3.79
N GLU A 30 -64.81 -22.76 4.48
CA GLU A 30 -65.18 -23.70 5.54
C GLU A 30 -65.47 -25.12 5.00
N ALA A 31 -66.10 -25.24 3.83
CA ALA A 31 -66.35 -26.53 3.18
C ALA A 31 -65.06 -27.24 2.75
N MET A 32 -64.06 -26.50 2.24
CA MET A 32 -62.76 -27.05 1.86
C MET A 32 -61.96 -27.54 3.08
N ASN A 33 -61.98 -26.80 4.19
CA ASN A 33 -61.27 -27.18 5.41
C ASN A 33 -61.87 -28.43 6.09
N SER A 34 -63.20 -28.59 6.01
CA SER A 34 -63.90 -29.78 6.51
C SER A 34 -63.48 -31.06 5.77
N SER A 35 -63.35 -30.98 4.44
CA SER A 35 -62.93 -32.13 3.62
C SER A 35 -61.46 -32.52 3.84
N ALA A 36 -60.56 -31.54 4.00
CA ALA A 36 -59.14 -31.78 4.29
C ALA A 36 -58.93 -32.47 5.65
N ASN A 37 -59.68 -32.05 6.68
CA ASN A 37 -59.63 -32.68 8.00
C ASN A 37 -60.15 -34.12 7.98
N LYS A 38 -61.15 -34.42 7.15
CA LYS A 38 -61.69 -35.77 7.00
C LYS A 38 -60.68 -36.72 6.33
N LEU A 39 -59.97 -36.26 5.29
CA LEU A 39 -58.90 -37.03 4.64
C LEU A 39 -57.70 -37.26 5.56
N LYS A 40 -57.32 -36.26 6.38
CA LYS A 40 -56.24 -36.39 7.37
C LYS A 40 -56.56 -37.43 8.45
N ARG A 41 -57.82 -37.49 8.89
CA ARG A 41 -58.29 -38.50 9.86
C ARG A 41 -58.20 -39.93 9.32
N ILE A 42 -58.58 -40.13 8.06
CA ILE A 42 -58.50 -41.44 7.39
C ILE A 42 -57.04 -41.90 7.20
N ALA A 43 -56.11 -40.95 7.00
CA ALA A 43 -54.68 -41.24 6.90
C ALA A 43 -54.01 -41.53 8.26
N GLU A 44 -54.51 -40.96 9.36
CA GLU A 44 -54.02 -41.22 10.72
C GLU A 44 -54.57 -42.54 11.32
N GLU A 45 -55.80 -42.93 11.00
CA GLU A 45 -56.42 -44.19 11.51
C GLU A 45 -55.79 -45.47 10.91
N ASN A 46 -55.14 -45.39 9.74
CA ASN A 46 -54.52 -46.55 9.07
C ASN A 46 -52.99 -46.62 9.18
N LYS A 47 -52.37 -45.81 10.07
CA LYS A 47 -50.90 -45.76 10.20
C LYS A 47 -50.43 -46.77 11.25
N GLU A 48 -49.96 -47.95 10.80
CA GLU A 48 -49.28 -48.88 11.71
C GLU A 48 -47.96 -48.29 12.25
N PRO A 49 -47.66 -48.45 13.56
CA PRO A 49 -46.47 -47.89 14.16
C PRO A 49 -45.20 -48.59 13.66
N THR A 50 -44.22 -47.80 13.22
CA THR A 50 -42.94 -48.34 12.73
C THR A 50 -42.09 -48.87 13.89
N LEU A 51 -41.15 -49.78 13.59
CA LEU A 51 -40.21 -50.35 14.57
C LEU A 51 -39.45 -49.29 15.40
N VAL A 52 -39.23 -48.12 14.81
CA VAL A 52 -38.57 -46.96 15.44
C VAL A 52 -39.45 -46.36 16.55
N ASP A 53 -40.76 -46.27 16.32
CA ASP A 53 -41.72 -45.72 17.29
C ASP A 53 -41.83 -46.61 18.54
N LYS A 54 -41.78 -47.93 18.36
CA LYS A 54 -41.73 -48.89 19.49
C LYS A 54 -40.42 -48.84 20.26
N PHE A 55 -39.30 -48.50 19.61
CA PHE A 55 -37.99 -48.42 20.26
C PHE A 55 -37.86 -47.18 21.17
N PHE A 56 -38.40 -46.03 20.75
CA PHE A 56 -38.41 -44.78 21.53
C PHE A 56 -39.52 -44.70 22.60
N ALA A 57 -40.53 -45.58 22.53
CA ALA A 57 -41.58 -45.67 23.55
C ALA A 57 -41.12 -46.33 24.87
N ASN A 58 -39.93 -46.96 24.89
CA ASN A 58 -39.41 -47.60 26.09
C ASN A 58 -38.89 -46.55 27.09
N LYS A 59 -39.53 -46.49 28.27
CA LYS A 59 -39.25 -45.53 29.35
C LYS A 59 -37.77 -45.53 29.80
N TYR A 60 -37.09 -46.67 29.72
CA TYR A 60 -35.68 -46.81 30.07
C TYR A 60 -34.74 -46.22 29.01
N VAL A 61 -35.08 -46.35 27.72
CA VAL A 61 -34.31 -45.78 26.60
C VAL A 61 -34.42 -44.25 26.61
N LYS A 62 -35.61 -43.71 26.89
CA LYS A 62 -35.83 -42.26 26.99
C LYS A 62 -35.08 -41.62 28.16
N ALA A 63 -35.03 -42.30 29.31
CA ALA A 63 -34.27 -41.85 30.46
C ALA A 63 -32.76 -41.89 30.20
N ALA A 64 -32.26 -42.99 29.62
CA ALA A 64 -30.84 -43.14 29.28
C ALA A 64 -30.38 -42.10 28.25
N LEU A 65 -31.19 -41.82 27.22
CA LEU A 65 -30.87 -40.82 26.21
C LEU A 65 -30.84 -39.39 26.80
N LYS A 66 -31.77 -39.08 27.71
CA LYS A 66 -31.81 -37.77 28.39
C LYS A 66 -30.57 -37.57 29.27
N THR A 67 -30.16 -38.60 30.01
CA THR A 67 -28.93 -38.55 30.82
C THR A 67 -27.68 -38.41 29.95
N MET A 68 -27.60 -39.14 28.84
CA MET A 68 -26.47 -39.06 27.91
C MET A 68 -26.36 -37.66 27.27
N LEU A 69 -27.49 -37.06 26.86
CA LEU A 69 -27.52 -35.69 26.33
C LEU A 69 -27.07 -34.65 27.36
N PHE A 70 -27.45 -34.79 28.63
CA PHE A 70 -27.00 -33.90 29.70
C PHE A 70 -25.48 -33.98 29.91
N ILE A 71 -24.91 -35.19 29.88
CA ILE A 71 -23.45 -35.39 30.02
C ILE A 71 -22.73 -34.77 28.82
N MET A 72 -23.22 -34.99 27.59
CA MET A 72 -22.61 -34.37 26.40
C MET A 72 -22.70 -32.84 26.43
N ALA A 73 -23.83 -32.27 26.85
CA ALA A 73 -23.98 -30.83 27.01
C ALA A 73 -23.04 -30.27 28.08
N ALA A 74 -22.86 -30.98 29.21
CA ALA A 74 -21.93 -30.57 30.26
C ALA A 74 -20.47 -30.58 29.77
N VAL A 75 -20.05 -31.64 29.07
CA VAL A 75 -18.70 -31.73 28.48
C VAL A 75 -18.49 -30.63 27.44
N PHE A 76 -19.48 -30.37 26.59
CA PHE A 76 -19.43 -29.30 25.59
C PHE A 76 -19.30 -27.92 26.24
N CYS A 77 -20.06 -27.65 27.32
CA CYS A 77 -19.93 -26.41 28.08
C CYS A 77 -18.54 -26.24 28.71
N VAL A 78 -17.95 -27.32 29.25
CA VAL A 78 -16.59 -27.26 29.80
C VAL A 78 -15.56 -26.99 28.71
N LEU A 79 -15.68 -27.62 27.54
CA LEU A 79 -14.80 -27.37 26.39
C LEU A 79 -14.94 -25.94 25.86
N LEU A 80 -16.15 -25.41 25.77
CA LEU A 80 -16.41 -24.01 25.42
C LEU A 80 -15.80 -23.05 26.44
N PHE A 81 -15.94 -23.36 27.73
CA PHE A 81 -15.38 -22.53 28.79
C PHE A 81 -13.85 -22.54 28.75
N LEU A 82 -13.22 -23.71 28.53
CA LEU A 82 -11.78 -23.82 28.35
C LEU A 82 -11.29 -23.09 27.08
N TYR A 83 -12.04 -23.17 25.98
CA TYR A 83 -11.74 -22.43 24.75
C TYR A 83 -11.84 -20.91 24.96
N LEU A 84 -12.85 -20.42 25.70
CA LEU A 84 -13.01 -19.00 26.02
C LEU A 84 -11.95 -18.51 27.02
N LEU A 85 -11.53 -19.34 27.98
CA LEU A 85 -10.44 -19.00 28.90
C LEU A 85 -9.09 -18.93 28.19
N MET A 86 -8.80 -19.91 27.33
CA MET A 86 -7.56 -19.96 26.55
C MET A 86 -7.55 -18.87 25.45
N GLY A 87 -8.67 -18.71 24.74
CA GLY A 87 -8.85 -17.67 23.72
C GLY A 87 -8.92 -16.26 24.30
N GLY A 88 -9.46 -16.09 25.51
CA GLY A 88 -9.49 -14.82 26.24
C GLY A 88 -8.09 -14.34 26.66
N MET A 89 -7.20 -15.25 27.10
CA MET A 89 -5.82 -14.88 27.39
C MET A 89 -5.03 -14.53 26.13
N VAL A 90 -5.20 -15.27 25.03
CA VAL A 90 -4.58 -14.94 23.74
C VAL A 90 -5.10 -13.60 23.20
N PHE A 91 -6.41 -13.34 23.30
CA PHE A 91 -7.01 -12.08 22.89
C PHE A 91 -6.55 -10.90 23.74
N LEU A 92 -6.41 -11.05 25.06
CA LEU A 92 -5.87 -10.01 25.96
C LEU A 92 -4.38 -9.74 25.71
N MET A 93 -3.58 -10.78 25.44
CA MET A 93 -2.18 -10.62 25.05
C MET A 93 -2.08 -9.91 23.70
N LEU A 94 -2.87 -10.31 22.71
CA LEU A 94 -2.93 -9.64 21.41
C LEU A 94 -3.39 -8.19 21.55
N ASP A 95 -4.44 -7.91 22.32
CA ASP A 95 -4.93 -6.54 22.59
C ASP A 95 -3.87 -5.68 23.30
N THR A 96 -3.11 -6.27 24.23
CA THR A 96 -1.99 -5.57 24.89
C THR A 96 -0.84 -5.29 23.93
N ILE A 97 -0.49 -6.27 23.08
CA ILE A 97 0.54 -6.13 22.04
C ILE A 97 0.11 -5.08 21.00
N PHE A 98 -1.15 -5.13 20.52
CA PHE A 98 -1.71 -4.14 19.62
C PHE A 98 -1.72 -2.74 20.24
N LYS A 99 -2.16 -2.60 21.50
CA LYS A 99 -2.14 -1.31 22.20
C LYS A 99 -0.71 -0.77 22.37
N GLN A 100 0.26 -1.62 22.67
CA GLN A 100 1.67 -1.24 22.76
C GLN A 100 2.23 -0.84 21.39
N LEU A 101 1.97 -1.61 20.34
CA LEU A 101 2.33 -1.28 18.96
C LEU A 101 1.73 0.07 18.54
N THR A 102 0.44 0.29 18.77
CA THR A 102 -0.23 1.56 18.48
C THR A 102 0.34 2.71 19.32
N SER A 103 0.75 2.45 20.57
CA SER A 103 1.42 3.46 21.40
C SER A 103 2.82 3.81 20.87
N GLN A 104 3.57 2.83 20.37
CA GLN A 104 4.87 3.06 19.76
C GLN A 104 4.74 3.76 18.41
N GLU A 105 3.78 3.36 17.57
CA GLU A 105 3.47 4.04 16.31
C GLU A 105 3.14 5.51 16.55
N LYS A 106 2.33 5.84 17.56
CA LYS A 106 2.06 7.24 17.95
C LYS A 106 3.32 7.99 18.36
N ARG A 107 4.18 7.37 19.16
CA ARG A 107 5.46 7.98 19.57
C ARG A 107 6.36 8.21 18.35
N VAL A 108 6.44 7.25 17.43
CA VAL A 108 7.17 7.39 16.16
C VAL A 108 6.60 8.56 15.35
N GLN A 109 5.27 8.69 15.26
CA GLN A 109 4.63 9.81 14.56
C GLN A 109 5.00 11.16 15.16
N GLU A 110 4.91 11.31 16.48
CA GLU A 110 5.22 12.55 17.19
C GLU A 110 6.71 12.94 17.04
N GLU A 111 7.63 12.00 17.30
CA GLU A 111 9.07 12.26 17.18
C GLU A 111 9.47 12.52 15.72
N LEU A 112 8.86 11.82 14.75
CA LEU A 112 9.10 12.06 13.32
C LEU A 112 8.62 13.45 12.89
N ALA A 113 7.43 13.86 13.31
CA ALA A 113 6.91 15.19 12.97
C ALA A 113 7.84 16.30 13.47
N ILE A 114 8.35 16.17 14.71
CA ILE A 114 9.34 17.09 15.27
C ILE A 114 10.64 17.07 14.45
N HIS A 115 11.14 15.88 14.11
CA HIS A 115 12.36 15.71 13.34
C HIS A 115 12.27 16.41 11.97
N LEU A 116 11.24 16.10 11.18
CA LEU A 116 11.05 16.67 9.84
C LEU A 116 10.84 18.19 9.89
N LYS A 117 10.04 18.68 10.83
CA LYS A 117 9.83 20.12 11.02
C LYS A 117 11.11 20.85 11.40
N THR A 118 11.92 20.25 12.28
CA THR A 118 13.19 20.85 12.70
C THR A 118 14.20 20.87 11.55
N LYS A 119 14.31 19.76 10.81
CA LYS A 119 15.27 19.61 9.70
C LYS A 119 14.94 20.51 8.51
N TYR A 120 13.67 20.54 8.09
CA TYR A 120 13.26 21.22 6.87
C TYR A 120 12.57 22.56 7.09
N GLN A 121 12.20 22.91 8.32
CA GLN A 121 11.42 24.12 8.64
C GLN A 121 10.09 24.18 7.87
N GLU A 122 9.50 23.01 7.61
CA GLU A 122 8.24 22.82 6.86
C GLU A 122 7.28 21.94 7.67
N GLU A 123 5.99 22.02 7.36
CA GLU A 123 4.97 21.12 7.92
C GLU A 123 4.83 19.85 7.07
N PHE A 124 4.69 18.71 7.74
CA PHE A 124 4.54 17.40 7.11
C PHE A 124 3.29 16.68 7.61
N ARG A 125 2.60 16.02 6.68
CA ARG A 125 1.49 15.13 6.98
C ARG A 125 1.99 13.69 6.95
N ILE A 126 1.85 12.98 8.06
CA ILE A 126 2.11 11.55 8.13
C ILE A 126 0.88 10.81 7.59
N GLU A 127 1.05 10.00 6.56
CA GLU A 127 -0.04 9.25 5.94
C GLU A 127 -0.16 7.84 6.48
N LYS A 128 0.98 7.19 6.71
CA LYS A 128 1.04 5.78 7.05
C LYS A 128 2.28 5.47 7.87
N VAL A 129 2.13 4.66 8.91
CA VAL A 129 3.23 4.09 9.69
C VAL A 129 3.04 2.59 9.68
N GLU A 130 4.06 1.86 9.27
CA GLU A 130 4.06 0.40 9.25
C GLU A 130 5.27 -0.13 10.02
N TYR A 131 5.02 -0.99 10.99
CA TYR A 131 6.08 -1.70 11.70
C TYR A 131 6.48 -2.97 10.94
N ASN A 132 7.78 -3.13 10.67
CA ASN A 132 8.35 -4.33 10.10
C ASN A 132 9.06 -5.14 11.18
N GLY A 133 8.35 -6.14 11.72
CA GLY A 133 8.87 -6.99 12.79
C GLY A 133 10.02 -7.92 12.40
N THR A 134 10.38 -8.04 11.11
CA THR A 134 11.51 -8.88 10.68
C THR A 134 12.85 -8.19 10.93
N ILE A 135 12.87 -6.87 10.78
CA ILE A 135 14.07 -6.04 10.84
C ILE A 135 13.98 -4.93 11.89
N ASP A 136 12.94 -4.97 12.73
CA ASP A 136 12.74 -4.10 13.90
C ASP A 136 12.83 -2.62 13.54
N HIS A 137 12.07 -2.23 12.50
CA HIS A 137 12.05 -0.87 11.98
C HIS A 137 10.61 -0.44 11.63
N TYR A 138 10.40 0.87 11.51
CA TYR A 138 9.17 1.42 10.96
C TYR A 138 9.42 2.03 9.59
N ASP A 139 8.55 1.72 8.65
CA ASP A 139 8.44 2.42 7.38
C ASP A 139 7.31 3.43 7.49
N VAL A 140 7.64 4.71 7.28
CA VAL A 140 6.69 5.81 7.40
C VAL A 140 6.56 6.52 6.07
N GLU A 141 5.34 6.75 5.65
CA GLU A 141 5.03 7.54 4.46
C GLU A 141 4.53 8.91 4.89
N VAL A 142 5.17 9.95 4.37
CA VAL A 142 4.85 11.35 4.69
C VAL A 142 4.73 12.18 3.42
N ARG A 143 4.02 13.31 3.52
CA ARG A 143 3.94 14.34 2.48
C ARG A 143 4.31 15.70 3.06
N SER A 144 5.12 16.46 2.33
CA SER A 144 5.34 17.88 2.65
C SER A 144 4.08 18.68 2.31
N ALA A 145 3.69 19.60 3.18
CA ALA A 145 2.63 20.55 2.89
C ALA A 145 3.01 21.52 1.75
N ALA A 146 4.29 21.84 1.61
CA ALA A 146 4.80 22.67 0.53
C ALA A 146 4.85 21.92 -0.81
N LYS A 147 5.03 20.59 -0.77
CA LYS A 147 5.18 19.73 -1.95
C LYS A 147 4.34 18.46 -1.82
N PRO A 148 3.01 18.56 -1.91
CA PRO A 148 2.09 17.46 -1.62
C PRO A 148 2.12 16.33 -2.66
N ASP A 149 2.60 16.61 -3.88
CA ASP A 149 2.67 15.63 -4.96
C ASP A 149 3.65 14.49 -4.65
N TYR A 150 4.60 14.73 -3.75
CA TYR A 150 5.65 13.77 -3.43
C TYR A 150 5.31 12.95 -2.19
N LYS A 151 5.46 11.65 -2.37
CA LYS A 151 5.43 10.70 -1.26
C LYS A 151 6.87 10.47 -0.80
N ILE A 152 7.14 10.85 0.43
CA ILE A 152 8.44 10.73 1.07
C ILE A 152 8.39 9.49 1.94
N ARG A 153 9.43 8.66 1.84
CA ARG A 153 9.60 7.49 2.69
C ARG A 153 10.62 7.81 3.76
N VAL A 154 10.25 7.48 5.00
CA VAL A 154 11.14 7.60 6.15
C VAL A 154 11.29 6.23 6.79
N SER A 155 12.53 5.75 6.82
CA SER A 155 12.90 4.58 7.60
C SER A 155 13.23 5.03 9.02
N VAL A 156 12.62 4.38 10.00
CA VAL A 156 12.82 4.67 11.42
C VAL A 156 13.35 3.42 12.10
N SER A 157 14.48 3.55 12.77
CA SER A 157 15.05 2.49 13.61
C SER A 157 15.20 2.98 15.03
N GLU A 158 15.07 2.09 16.02
CA GLU A 158 15.30 2.44 17.42
C GLU A 158 16.67 1.94 17.86
N LYS A 159 17.51 2.83 18.39
CA LYS A 159 18.80 2.48 18.98
C LYS A 159 18.95 3.18 20.33
N ASN A 160 19.22 2.42 21.38
CA ASN A 160 19.37 2.95 22.74
C ASN A 160 18.18 3.82 23.20
N LYS A 161 16.95 3.41 22.88
CA LYS A 161 15.70 4.14 23.18
C LYS A 161 15.50 5.47 22.45
N ARG A 162 16.29 5.74 21.40
CA ARG A 162 16.16 6.91 20.53
C ARG A 162 15.86 6.47 19.11
N TYR A 163 14.95 7.16 18.44
CA TYR A 163 14.70 6.92 17.03
C TYR A 163 15.78 7.58 16.16
N LEU A 164 16.23 6.83 15.16
CA LEU A 164 17.04 7.32 14.05
C LEU A 164 16.15 7.35 12.81
N PHE A 165 15.99 8.55 12.27
CA PHE A 165 15.16 8.81 11.09
C PHE A 165 16.05 8.93 9.85
N LYS A 166 15.65 8.28 8.76
CA LYS A 166 16.30 8.37 7.45
C LYS A 166 15.24 8.58 6.39
N ASP A 167 15.20 9.76 5.80
CA ASP A 167 14.20 10.16 4.82
C ASP A 167 14.79 10.34 3.42
N ASP A 168 13.98 10.12 2.38
CA ASP A 168 14.35 10.35 0.98
C ASP A 168 13.90 11.73 0.44
N TYR A 169 13.54 12.70 1.30
CA TYR A 169 12.99 14.00 0.87
C TYR A 169 13.97 14.80 0.01
N VAL A 170 15.24 14.88 0.44
CA VAL A 170 16.28 15.63 -0.29
C VAL A 170 16.48 15.03 -1.67
N GLN A 171 16.58 13.70 -1.76
CA GLN A 171 16.74 12.99 -3.02
C GLN A 171 15.54 13.19 -3.95
N ALA A 172 14.32 13.07 -3.44
CA ALA A 172 13.11 13.30 -4.23
C ALA A 172 13.13 14.70 -4.86
N PHE A 173 13.41 15.73 -4.06
CA PHE A 173 13.46 17.11 -4.53
C PHE A 173 14.61 17.37 -5.52
N TRP A 174 15.80 16.84 -5.26
CA TRP A 174 16.95 17.02 -6.15
C TRP A 174 16.76 16.31 -7.49
N ASN A 175 16.13 15.14 -7.50
CA ASN A 175 15.83 14.42 -8.74
C ASN A 175 14.94 15.25 -9.66
N ASP A 176 13.95 15.96 -9.12
CA ASP A 176 13.11 16.84 -9.94
C ASP A 176 13.88 18.07 -10.41
N ALA A 177 14.64 18.73 -9.53
CA ALA A 177 15.46 19.87 -9.92
C ALA A 177 16.47 19.50 -11.02
N LEU A 178 17.11 18.32 -10.90
CA LEU A 178 17.99 17.75 -11.94
C LEU A 178 17.23 17.49 -13.23
N LYS A 179 16.04 16.88 -13.14
CA LYS A 179 15.23 16.59 -14.31
C LYS A 179 14.79 17.88 -15.00
N GLU A 180 14.31 18.88 -14.29
CA GLU A 180 13.93 20.18 -14.86
C GLU A 180 15.10 20.90 -15.52
N THR A 181 16.29 20.81 -14.92
CA THR A 181 17.51 21.48 -15.41
C THR A 181 18.13 20.77 -16.61
N VAL A 182 18.30 19.46 -16.52
CA VAL A 182 19.13 18.66 -17.44
C VAL A 182 18.29 18.02 -18.56
N TYR A 183 17.07 17.56 -18.26
CA TYR A 183 16.24 16.80 -19.20
C TYR A 183 15.87 17.56 -20.49
N PRO A 184 15.56 18.88 -20.48
CA PRO A 184 15.30 19.62 -21.71
C PRO A 184 16.50 19.59 -22.67
N LYS A 185 17.72 19.74 -22.14
CA LYS A 185 18.95 19.69 -22.91
C LYS A 185 19.33 18.30 -23.36
N LEU A 186 19.07 17.28 -22.54
CA LEU A 186 19.23 15.90 -22.97
C LEU A 186 18.29 15.54 -24.13
N LYS A 187 17.08 16.10 -24.20
CA LYS A 187 16.19 15.87 -25.36
C LYS A 187 16.68 16.53 -26.65
N GLU A 188 17.43 17.63 -26.55
CA GLU A 188 18.07 18.26 -27.71
C GLU A 188 19.20 17.37 -28.24
N LEU A 189 19.99 16.76 -27.34
CA LEU A 189 21.09 15.85 -27.68
C LEU A 189 20.60 14.46 -28.12
N LEU A 190 19.58 13.94 -27.45
CA LEU A 190 18.99 12.61 -27.65
C LEU A 190 17.56 12.76 -28.19
N PRO A 191 17.40 12.88 -29.53
CA PRO A 191 16.09 13.01 -30.14
C PRO A 191 15.23 11.77 -29.86
N LYS A 192 13.95 12.01 -29.55
CA LYS A 192 13.00 10.95 -29.13
C LYS A 192 12.73 9.90 -30.19
N GLU A 193 12.95 10.26 -31.45
CA GLU A 193 12.83 9.37 -32.60
C GLU A 193 13.87 8.26 -32.54
N LYS A 194 15.05 8.55 -31.98
CA LYS A 194 16.20 7.63 -31.91
C LYS A 194 16.44 7.07 -30.51
N TYR A 195 16.05 7.80 -29.47
CA TYR A 195 16.40 7.49 -28.09
C TYR A 195 15.21 7.61 -27.14
N ARG A 196 15.20 6.76 -26.12
CA ARG A 196 14.29 6.83 -24.99
C ARG A 196 15.08 7.03 -23.70
N ILE A 197 15.05 8.25 -23.17
CA ILE A 197 15.62 8.54 -21.84
C ILE A 197 14.71 7.88 -20.79
N THR A 198 15.27 6.97 -20.00
CA THR A 198 14.56 6.20 -18.98
C THR A 198 14.80 6.73 -17.57
N GLN A 199 15.96 7.37 -17.34
CA GLN A 199 16.31 7.90 -16.02
C GLN A 199 17.16 9.17 -16.15
N VAL A 200 16.85 10.15 -15.29
CA VAL A 200 17.68 11.30 -14.97
C VAL A 200 17.48 11.54 -13.48
N SER A 201 18.50 11.27 -12.67
CA SER A 201 18.41 11.37 -11.21
C SER A 201 19.77 11.63 -10.59
N ASP A 202 19.78 11.93 -9.30
CA ASP A 202 20.98 11.81 -8.48
C ASP A 202 21.20 10.33 -8.10
N TYR A 203 22.45 9.89 -8.14
CA TYR A 203 22.85 8.52 -7.88
C TYR A 203 23.00 8.22 -6.39
N HIS A 204 23.08 9.23 -5.53
CA HIS A 204 23.20 8.99 -4.10
C HIS A 204 21.98 8.24 -3.59
N SER A 205 22.23 7.40 -2.61
CA SER A 205 21.21 6.65 -1.91
C SER A 205 21.62 6.65 -0.46
N ILE A 206 20.64 6.68 0.44
CA ILE A 206 20.85 6.59 1.89
C ILE A 206 21.72 5.38 2.26
N TYR A 207 21.68 4.32 1.44
CA TYR A 207 22.45 3.08 1.60
C TYR A 207 23.49 2.86 0.49
N GLY A 208 23.83 3.92 -0.25
CA GLY A 208 24.68 3.89 -1.43
C GLY A 208 26.18 3.94 -1.14
N GLU A 209 26.96 4.07 -2.22
CA GLU A 209 28.42 3.89 -2.25
C GLU A 209 29.22 5.08 -1.66
N PHE A 210 28.58 6.18 -1.27
CA PHE A 210 29.24 7.41 -0.80
C PHE A 210 28.88 7.75 0.66
N PRO A 211 29.36 7.00 1.66
CA PRO A 211 28.89 7.15 3.04
C PRO A 211 29.10 8.55 3.62
N ASP A 212 30.24 9.19 3.36
CA ASP A 212 30.55 10.53 3.89
C ASP A 212 29.64 11.61 3.29
N GLU A 213 29.37 11.52 1.99
CA GLU A 213 28.47 12.45 1.29
C GLU A 213 27.02 12.18 1.66
N ASN A 214 26.64 10.91 1.80
CA ASN A 214 25.32 10.50 2.26
C ASN A 214 25.05 11.03 3.67
N GLU A 215 26.05 11.07 4.56
CA GLU A 215 25.92 11.67 5.89
C GLU A 215 25.67 13.19 5.80
N LEU A 216 26.26 13.86 4.82
CA LEU A 216 25.99 15.29 4.57
C LEU A 216 24.59 15.52 3.95
N ILE A 217 24.20 14.69 2.99
CA ILE A 217 22.97 14.85 2.19
C ILE A 217 21.73 14.42 2.99
N PHE A 218 21.80 13.26 3.62
CA PHE A 218 20.68 12.64 4.35
C PHE A 218 20.77 12.86 5.86
N GLY A 219 21.82 13.54 6.33
CA GLY A 219 22.06 13.83 7.73
C GLY A 219 21.02 14.76 8.38
N PRO A 220 21.32 15.26 9.59
CA PRO A 220 20.34 16.01 10.38
C PRO A 220 20.05 17.43 9.84
N ASN A 221 20.95 17.97 9.02
CA ASN A 221 20.84 19.32 8.47
C ASN A 221 20.36 19.25 7.02
N TYR A 222 19.38 20.09 6.68
CA TYR A 222 18.95 20.23 5.29
C TYR A 222 20.00 20.95 4.45
N ILE A 223 20.24 20.46 3.24
CA ILE A 223 21.04 21.11 2.21
C ILE A 223 20.20 21.36 0.95
N SER A 224 20.27 22.59 0.44
CA SER A 224 19.53 22.98 -0.76
C SER A 224 20.14 22.38 -2.03
N PHE A 225 19.36 22.30 -3.11
CA PHE A 225 19.88 21.86 -4.41
C PHE A 225 21.03 22.75 -4.91
N GLN A 226 20.92 24.07 -4.75
CA GLN A 226 21.97 25.01 -5.16
C GLN A 226 23.25 24.80 -4.35
N GLU A 227 23.13 24.60 -3.04
CA GLU A 227 24.29 24.29 -2.20
C GLU A 227 24.96 22.97 -2.63
N ALA A 228 24.17 21.96 -3.02
CA ALA A 228 24.70 20.70 -3.54
C ALA A 228 25.51 20.89 -4.82
N VAL A 229 25.03 21.74 -5.74
CA VAL A 229 25.78 22.13 -6.95
C VAL A 229 27.08 22.84 -6.57
N ASP A 230 27.00 23.83 -5.67
CA ASP A 230 28.16 24.64 -5.26
C ASP A 230 29.24 23.81 -4.56
N ARG A 231 28.83 22.80 -3.79
CA ARG A 231 29.71 21.85 -3.10
C ARG A 231 30.07 20.61 -3.93
N GLN A 232 29.61 20.52 -5.17
CA GLN A 232 29.84 19.39 -6.09
C GLN A 232 29.37 18.02 -5.52
N LEU A 233 28.29 18.04 -4.72
CA LEU A 233 27.71 16.85 -4.08
C LEU A 233 26.79 16.06 -5.00
N LEU A 234 26.45 16.55 -6.19
CA LEU A 234 25.60 15.84 -7.13
C LEU A 234 26.38 14.76 -7.89
N TYR A 235 25.70 13.62 -8.09
CA TYR A 235 26.16 12.54 -8.94
C TYR A 235 25.06 12.23 -9.95
N LEU A 236 25.20 12.70 -11.18
CA LEU A 236 24.17 12.58 -12.21
C LEU A 236 24.10 11.17 -12.81
N ASP A 237 23.03 10.44 -12.56
CA ASP A 237 22.71 9.15 -13.22
C ASP A 237 21.77 9.42 -14.41
N ILE A 238 22.25 9.12 -15.62
CA ILE A 238 21.47 9.20 -16.86
C ILE A 238 21.41 7.81 -17.47
N ARG A 239 20.19 7.37 -17.78
CA ARG A 239 19.97 6.12 -18.51
C ARG A 239 19.11 6.36 -19.73
N TYR A 240 19.52 5.81 -20.85
CA TYR A 240 18.75 5.90 -22.08
C TYR A 240 18.91 4.66 -22.94
N GLU A 241 17.91 4.45 -23.78
CA GLU A 241 17.81 3.30 -24.67
C GLU A 241 17.81 3.76 -26.12
N ARG A 242 18.50 3.03 -26.98
CA ARG A 242 18.46 3.23 -28.42
C ARG A 242 17.23 2.53 -29.02
N LEU A 243 16.51 3.24 -29.89
CA LEU A 243 15.29 2.76 -30.54
C LEU A 243 15.54 2.22 -31.96
N GLU A 244 16.55 2.73 -32.65
CA GLU A 244 16.94 2.28 -34.00
C GLU A 244 18.08 1.25 -33.94
N GLU A 245 18.08 0.27 -34.86
CA GLU A 245 19.22 -0.64 -35.01
C GLU A 245 20.32 0.04 -35.84
N GLY A 246 21.52 0.22 -35.27
CA GLY A 246 22.75 0.46 -36.05
C GLY A 246 23.36 1.86 -36.03
N THR A 247 23.63 2.44 -34.85
CA THR A 247 24.73 3.42 -34.70
C THR A 247 25.98 2.71 -34.20
N ALA A 248 27.15 3.04 -34.74
CA ALA A 248 28.41 2.48 -34.26
C ALA A 248 28.68 3.00 -32.83
N VAL A 249 29.35 2.21 -31.98
CA VAL A 249 29.72 2.59 -30.60
C VAL A 249 30.38 3.98 -30.52
N GLY A 250 31.11 4.38 -31.57
CA GLY A 250 31.72 5.72 -31.67
C GLY A 250 30.73 6.89 -31.69
N ASP A 251 29.52 6.71 -32.22
CA ASP A 251 28.48 7.74 -32.19
C ASP A 251 27.90 7.92 -30.77
N GLU A 252 27.82 6.83 -29.99
CA GLU A 252 27.33 6.89 -28.61
C GLU A 252 28.37 7.52 -27.67
N LEU A 253 29.65 7.16 -27.82
CA LEU A 253 30.71 7.85 -27.08
C LEU A 253 30.69 9.36 -27.36
N LYS A 254 30.36 9.78 -28.59
CA LYS A 254 30.22 11.21 -28.92
C LYS A 254 29.06 11.85 -28.16
N ASN A 255 27.89 11.19 -28.12
CA ASN A 255 26.76 11.66 -27.33
C ASN A 255 27.12 11.78 -25.84
N VAL A 256 27.83 10.78 -25.29
CA VAL A 256 28.33 10.82 -23.92
C VAL A 256 29.27 12.01 -23.70
N HIS A 257 30.18 12.29 -24.63
CA HIS A 257 31.07 13.45 -24.56
C HIS A 257 30.32 14.78 -24.54
N GLU A 258 29.27 14.90 -25.36
CA GLU A 258 28.40 16.08 -25.37
C GLU A 258 27.63 16.22 -24.04
N MET A 259 27.17 15.11 -23.44
CA MET A 259 26.55 15.10 -22.10
C MET A 259 27.52 15.49 -21.00
N VAL A 260 28.79 15.09 -21.07
CA VAL A 260 29.83 15.53 -20.14
C VAL A 260 29.99 17.05 -20.23
N GLY A 261 30.03 17.60 -21.44
CA GLY A 261 30.04 19.05 -21.67
C GLY A 261 28.82 19.74 -21.06
N LEU A 262 27.64 19.17 -21.24
CA LEU A 262 26.40 19.67 -20.64
C LEU A 262 26.46 19.69 -19.10
N ALA A 263 26.91 18.60 -18.48
CA ALA A 263 27.03 18.50 -17.03
C ALA A 263 28.04 19.51 -16.46
N LYS A 264 29.17 19.73 -17.15
CA LYS A 264 30.13 20.79 -16.81
C LYS A 264 29.50 22.17 -16.80
N ASN A 265 28.67 22.48 -17.78
CA ASN A 265 27.97 23.77 -17.85
C ASN A 265 27.01 23.96 -16.65
N PHE A 266 26.48 22.88 -16.10
CA PHE A 266 25.69 22.87 -14.87
C PHE A 266 26.52 22.70 -13.60
N ARG A 267 27.85 22.73 -13.69
CA ARG A 267 28.81 22.52 -12.57
C ARG A 267 28.66 21.17 -11.88
N ILE A 268 28.12 20.17 -12.58
CA ILE A 268 28.02 18.79 -12.13
C ILE A 268 29.30 18.05 -12.56
N ASN A 269 30.04 17.51 -11.58
CA ASN A 269 31.35 16.92 -11.85
C ASN A 269 31.35 15.38 -11.90
N ARG A 270 30.32 14.73 -11.34
CA ARG A 270 30.23 13.27 -11.28
C ARG A 270 29.00 12.80 -12.02
N MET A 271 29.16 11.75 -12.81
CA MET A 271 28.06 11.17 -13.58
C MET A 271 28.25 9.69 -13.87
N TRP A 272 27.12 9.01 -14.03
CA TRP A 272 27.05 7.65 -14.54
C TRP A 272 26.07 7.67 -15.70
N ILE A 273 26.55 7.26 -16.87
CA ILE A 273 25.74 7.21 -18.08
C ILE A 273 25.66 5.75 -18.50
N GLU A 274 24.44 5.22 -18.56
CA GLU A 274 24.18 3.86 -19.03
C GLU A 274 23.34 3.90 -20.32
N VAL A 275 23.88 3.30 -21.37
CA VAL A 275 23.23 3.14 -22.67
C VAL A 275 22.83 1.68 -22.85
N ARG A 276 21.58 1.47 -23.22
CA ARG A 276 21.03 0.14 -23.49
C ARG A 276 20.56 0.02 -24.92
N SER A 277 20.68 -1.20 -25.45
CA SER A 277 20.16 -1.57 -26.75
C SER A 277 18.93 -2.46 -26.58
N ASN A 278 18.15 -2.60 -27.65
CA ASN A 278 17.03 -3.54 -27.70
C ASN A 278 17.49 -5.02 -27.64
N LYS A 279 18.75 -5.32 -27.94
CA LYS A 279 19.34 -6.67 -27.97
C LYS A 279 20.18 -6.99 -26.73
N ASP A 280 20.91 -6.01 -26.20
CA ASP A 280 21.80 -6.18 -25.03
C ASP A 280 21.37 -5.34 -23.84
N ARG A 281 21.43 -5.94 -22.64
CA ARG A 281 21.01 -5.29 -21.39
C ARG A 281 21.86 -4.07 -21.01
N ARG A 282 23.10 -3.97 -21.52
CA ARG A 282 24.04 -2.84 -21.41
C ARG A 282 24.95 -2.83 -22.63
N GLU A 283 24.94 -1.74 -23.38
CA GLU A 283 25.79 -1.56 -24.58
C GLU A 283 26.98 -0.63 -24.29
N LEU A 284 26.81 0.34 -23.38
CA LEU A 284 27.86 1.24 -22.93
C LEU A 284 27.55 1.71 -21.51
N SER A 285 28.55 1.71 -20.62
CA SER A 285 28.44 2.22 -19.26
C SER A 285 29.65 3.07 -18.90
N CYS A 286 29.45 4.38 -18.78
CA CYS A 286 30.51 5.33 -18.47
C CYS A 286 30.39 5.85 -17.04
N ARG A 287 31.40 5.56 -16.20
CA ARG A 287 31.44 6.04 -14.81
C ARG A 287 32.50 7.12 -14.66
N ILE A 288 32.06 8.37 -14.58
CA ILE A 288 32.92 9.55 -14.60
C ILE A 288 32.91 10.19 -13.21
N ASN A 289 34.05 10.08 -12.51
CA ASN A 289 34.22 10.65 -11.17
C ASN A 289 34.73 12.10 -11.18
N ASP A 290 35.28 12.55 -12.31
CA ASP A 290 35.70 13.94 -12.50
C ASP A 290 35.48 14.35 -13.96
N ALA A 291 34.40 15.07 -14.23
CA ALA A 291 34.07 15.54 -15.57
C ALA A 291 35.19 16.40 -16.15
N ASN A 292 35.88 17.21 -15.33
CA ASN A 292 36.96 18.07 -15.79
C ASN A 292 38.18 17.29 -16.33
N SER A 293 38.37 16.04 -15.88
CA SER A 293 39.40 15.15 -16.41
C SER A 293 39.12 14.64 -17.83
N ILE A 294 37.87 14.72 -18.29
CA ILE A 294 37.45 14.29 -19.62
C ILE A 294 37.58 15.46 -20.60
N ALA A 295 38.66 15.48 -21.39
CA ALA A 295 38.91 16.51 -22.40
C ALA A 295 38.70 16.01 -23.83
N SER A 296 38.68 14.69 -24.02
CA SER A 296 38.60 14.06 -25.33
C SER A 296 37.85 12.73 -25.31
N MET A 297 37.51 12.23 -26.49
CA MET A 297 36.96 10.87 -26.67
C MET A 297 37.86 9.77 -26.11
N VAL A 298 39.18 9.94 -26.22
CA VAL A 298 40.17 8.97 -25.71
C VAL A 298 40.14 8.89 -24.18
N ASP A 299 39.74 9.96 -23.51
CA ASP A 299 39.58 9.94 -22.06
C ASP A 299 38.29 9.21 -21.65
N LEU A 300 37.23 9.31 -22.45
CA LEU A 300 36.00 8.54 -22.24
C LEU A 300 36.22 7.04 -22.41
N GLU A 301 36.99 6.63 -23.43
CA GLU A 301 37.32 5.21 -23.66
C GLU A 301 38.01 4.55 -22.46
N LYS A 302 38.63 5.32 -21.56
CA LYS A 302 39.28 4.80 -20.33
C LYS A 302 38.31 4.58 -19.17
N VAL A 303 37.12 5.19 -19.22
CA VAL A 303 36.14 5.20 -18.12
C VAL A 303 34.77 4.61 -18.52
N CYS A 304 34.66 4.17 -19.77
CA CYS A 304 33.48 3.53 -20.33
C CYS A 304 33.76 2.05 -20.59
N ASP A 305 32.87 1.20 -20.10
CA ASP A 305 32.82 -0.24 -20.37
C ASP A 305 31.74 -0.57 -21.41
#